data_AF-A0A533MMB9-F1
#
_entry.id   AF-A0A533MMB9-F1
#
_cell.length_a   1.000
_cell.length_b   1.000
_cell.length_c   1.000
_cell.angle_alpha   90.00
_cell.angle_beta   90.00
_cell.angle_gamma   90.00
#
_symmetry.space_group_name_H-M   'P 1'
#
loop_
_entity.id
_entity.type
_entity.pdbx_description
1 polymer ?
#
loop_
_entity_poly.entity_id
_entity_poly.type
_entity_poly.pdbx_seq_one_letter_code
_entity_poly.pdbx_strand_id
1 'polypeptide(L)' 'MELQLKLKKRYNIMVNWKCSNCGYTLEADVPPDQCPSCGEKCDFIDVSCYIPECDTGTGVDTRL' A
#
# COMPACT_ATOMS: atom_id res chain seq x y z
N MET A 1 -4.36 15.60 -27.38
CA MET A 1 -4.65 15.42 -25.94
C MET A 1 -4.65 13.92 -25.58
N GLU A 2 -3.60 13.18 -25.97
CA GLU A 2 -3.56 11.69 -25.91
C GLU A 2 -2.30 11.13 -25.22
N LEU A 3 -1.54 11.98 -24.52
CA LEU A 3 -0.26 11.60 -23.91
C LEU A 3 -0.40 10.88 -22.56
N GLN A 4 -1.57 10.90 -21.93
CA GLN A 4 -1.78 10.32 -20.58
C GLN A 4 -2.09 8.81 -20.60
N LEU A 5 -2.51 8.23 -21.73
CA LEU A 5 -2.92 6.82 -21.82
C LEU A 5 -1.79 5.85 -22.19
N LYS A 6 -0.62 6.34 -22.63
CA LYS A 6 0.53 5.48 -22.95
C LYS A 6 1.40 5.12 -21.75
N LEU A 7 1.28 5.83 -20.62
CA LEU A 7 2.03 5.56 -19.40
C LEU A 7 1.41 4.43 -18.55
N LYS A 8 0.09 4.21 -18.60
CA LYS A 8 -0.58 3.07 -17.94
C LYS A 8 -0.17 1.69 -18.48
N LYS A 9 0.51 1.61 -19.63
CA LYS A 9 0.94 0.33 -20.26
C LYS A 9 2.38 -0.08 -19.95
N ARG A 10 3.18 0.74 -19.25
CA ARG A 10 4.59 0.42 -18.94
C ARG A 10 4.96 0.44 -17.47
N TYR A 11 4.02 0.78 -16.58
CA TYR A 11 4.23 0.77 -15.14
C TYR A 11 3.04 0.06 -14.49
N ASN A 12 3.17 -1.25 -14.28
CA ASN A 12 2.25 -2.02 -13.43
C ASN A 12 2.55 -1.65 -11.97
N ILE A 13 2.15 -0.45 -11.57
CA ILE A 13 2.24 -0.04 -10.16
C ILE A 13 1.13 -0.77 -9.41
N MET A 14 1.48 -1.90 -8.79
CA MET A 14 0.57 -2.64 -7.93
C MET A 14 0.63 -1.98 -6.56
N VAL A 15 -0.20 -0.95 -6.38
CA VAL A 15 -0.26 -0.19 -5.14
C VAL A 15 -0.97 -1.04 -4.09
N ASN A 16 -0.26 -1.31 -2.99
CA ASN A 16 -0.80 -1.99 -1.83
C ASN A 16 -1.32 -0.95 -0.87
N TRP A 17 -2.61 -1.00 -0.56
CA TRP A 17 -3.28 -0.13 0.39
C TRP A 17 -3.51 -0.88 1.69
N LYS A 18 -3.10 -0.31 2.81
CA LYS A 18 -3.38 -0.86 4.14
C LYS A 18 -4.41 0.02 4.85
N CYS A 19 -5.49 -0.59 5.29
CA CYS A 19 -6.50 0.06 6.12
C CYS A 19 -5.85 0.48 7.45
N SER A 20 -5.92 1.77 7.78
CA SER A 20 -5.39 2.29 9.04
C SER A 20 -6.21 1.88 10.26
N ASN A 21 -7.45 1.41 10.07
CA ASN A 21 -8.36 1.03 11.16
C ASN A 21 -8.17 -0.45 11.56
N CYS A 22 -8.31 -1.38 10.60
CA CYS A 22 -8.22 -2.82 10.87
C CYS A 22 -6.91 -3.48 10.41
N GLY A 23 -6.07 -2.79 9.64
CA GLY A 23 -4.84 -3.35 9.08
C GLY A 23 -5.02 -4.23 7.84
N TYR A 24 -6.24 -4.33 7.29
CA TYR A 24 -6.51 -5.06 6.06
C TYR A 24 -5.75 -4.47 4.86
N THR A 25 -5.02 -5.31 4.13
CA THR A 25 -4.30 -4.90 2.92
C THR A 25 -5.08 -5.29 1.67
N LEU A 26 -5.11 -4.40 0.68
CA LEU A 26 -5.67 -4.67 -0.64
C LEU A 26 -4.78 -4.09 -1.75
N GLU A 27 -4.84 -4.71 -2.92
CA GLU A 27 -4.07 -4.30 -4.09
C GLU A 27 -4.99 -3.63 -5.10
N ALA A 28 -4.84 -2.31 -5.28
CA ALA A 28 -5.70 -1.53 -6.17
C ALA A 28 -4.99 -0.27 -6.66
N ASP A 29 -5.30 0.20 -7.87
CA ASP A 29 -4.78 1.49 -8.40
C ASP A 29 -5.29 2.68 -7.55
N VAL A 30 -6.47 2.53 -6.95
CA VAL A 30 -7.17 3.55 -6.14
C VAL A 30 -7.82 2.86 -4.93
N PRO A 31 -7.71 3.42 -3.71
CA PRO A 31 -8.32 2.83 -2.52
C PRO A 31 -9.83 3.07 -2.50
N PRO A 32 -10.62 2.14 -1.96
CA PRO A 32 -12.06 2.34 -1.75
C PRO A 32 -12.33 3.27 -0.57
N ASP A 33 -13.46 3.99 -0.59
CA ASP A 33 -13.93 4.78 0.55
C ASP A 33 -14.30 3.92 1.77
N GLN A 34 -14.65 2.66 1.55
CA GLN A 34 -15.12 1.74 2.59
C GLN A 34 -14.26 0.48 2.59
N CYS A 35 -13.84 0.06 3.78
CA CYS A 35 -13.09 -1.18 3.91
C CYS A 35 -13.99 -2.39 3.67
N PRO A 36 -13.59 -3.35 2.81
CA PRO A 36 -14.33 -4.61 2.67
C PRO A 36 -14.19 -5.51 3.90
N SER A 37 -13.17 -5.28 4.74
CA SER A 37 -12.94 -6.09 5.94
C SER A 37 -13.70 -5.59 7.17
N CYS A 38 -13.66 -4.28 7.47
CA CYS A 38 -14.40 -3.73 8.60
C CYS A 38 -15.76 -3.12 8.24
N GLY A 39 -16.03 -2.85 6.97
CA GLY A 39 -17.30 -2.27 6.53
C GLY A 39 -17.47 -0.79 6.90
N GLU A 40 -16.43 -0.11 7.36
CA GLU A 40 -16.47 1.31 7.73
C GLU A 40 -15.65 2.17 6.77
N LYS A 41 -15.90 3.48 6.79
CA LYS A 41 -15.06 4.45 6.07
C LYS A 41 -13.73 4.60 6.81
N CYS A 42 -12.64 4.29 6.14
CA CYS A 42 -11.31 4.32 6.73
C CYS A 42 -10.28 4.89 5.76
N ASP A 43 -9.26 5.52 6.32
CA ASP A 43 -8.11 5.95 5.54
C ASP A 43 -7.24 4.76 5.15
N PHE A 44 -6.89 4.72 3.87
CA PHE A 44 -5.99 3.72 3.30
C PHE A 44 -4.63 4.35 3.07
N ILE A 45 -3.62 3.69 3.64
CA ILE A 45 -2.23 4.14 3.55
C ILE A 45 -1.56 3.31 2.45
N ASP A 46 -0.89 3.98 1.51
CA ASP A 46 -0.04 3.32 0.51
C ASP A 46 1.17 2.68 1.21
N VAL A 47 1.27 1.36 1.11
CA VAL A 47 2.40 0.55 1.58
C VAL A 47 3.18 -0.08 0.42
N SER A 48 2.99 0.40 -0.81
CA SER A 48 3.71 -0.07 -2.00
C SER A 48 5.17 0.39 -2.09
N CYS A 49 5.59 1.29 -1.22
CA CYS A 49 6.90 1.95 -1.20
C CYS A 49 7.66 1.61 0.09
N TYR A 50 8.98 1.34 0.12
CA TYR A 50 9.98 1.39 -0.95
C TYR A 50 11.36 0.95 -0.45
N ILE A 51 11.61 -0.30 -0.07
CA ILE A 51 13.00 -0.85 -0.11
C ILE A 51 12.90 -2.37 -0.34
N PRO A 52 13.63 -2.96 -1.31
CA PRO A 52 13.87 -4.42 -1.34
C PRO A 52 14.61 -4.95 -0.09
N GLU A 53 14.85 -4.09 0.91
CA GLU A 53 15.54 -4.34 2.17
C GLU A 53 14.67 -3.88 3.35
N CYS A 54 13.34 -4.02 3.26
CA CYS A 54 12.50 -4.18 4.46
C CYS A 54 12.76 -5.55 5.12
N ASP A 55 14.02 -5.93 5.20
CA ASP A 55 14.56 -6.85 6.17
C ASP A 55 14.93 -5.96 7.37
N THR A 56 13.97 -5.72 8.26
CA THR A 56 14.34 -5.34 9.64
C THR A 56 14.71 -6.62 10.40
N GLY A 57 15.60 -7.43 9.80
CA GLY A 57 16.51 -8.26 10.56
C GLY A 57 17.44 -7.34 11.32
N THR A 58 17.58 -7.60 12.62
CA THR A 58 18.47 -6.90 13.57
C THR A 58 17.99 -5.54 14.08
N GLY A 59 17.01 -5.60 14.98
CA GLY A 59 16.83 -4.63 16.05
C GLY A 59 16.78 -5.32 17.40
N VAL A 60 17.63 -6.31 17.65
CA VAL A 60 17.92 -6.73 19.02
C VAL A 60 18.69 -5.58 19.67
N ASP A 61 17.99 -4.70 20.37
CA ASP A 61 18.65 -3.89 21.38
C ASP A 61 18.99 -4.83 22.55
N THR A 62 20.19 -5.42 22.49
CA THR A 62 20.75 -6.23 23.60
C THR A 62 21.44 -5.33 24.64
N ARG A 63 20.96 -4.10 24.83
CA ARG A 63 21.44 -3.18 25.88
C ARG A 63 20.49 -3.10 27.08
N LEU A 64 19.67 -4.14 27.29
CA LEU A 64 18.96 -4.42 28.53
C LEU A 64 19.19 -5.87 28.97
#